data_AF-A0A944Y999-F1
#
_entry.id   AF-A0A944Y999-F1
#
_cell.length_a   1.000
_cell.length_b   1.000
_cell.length_c   1.000
_cell.angle_alpha   90.00
_cell.angle_beta   90.00
_cell.angle_gamma   90.00
#
_symmetry.space_group_name_H-M   'P 1'
#
loop_
_entity.id
_entity.type
_entity.pdbx_description
1 polymer ?
#
loop_
_entity_poly.entity_id
_entity_poly.type
_entity_poly.pdbx_seq_one_letter_code
_entity_poly.pdbx_strand_id
1 'polypeptide(L)'
;MKKTVRIRGVRTVTHRYVTDIIALDPSQFEIMGAPQVEGPFAAWIMENGSALTDNMDLPEIVRLKLSKLDYFNEARDQRIDESNIECL
;
A
#
# COMPACT_ATOMS: atom_id res chain seq x y z
N MET A 1 -18.61 -10.03 -8.33
CA MET A 1 -17.25 -10.06 -8.88
C MET A 1 -16.33 -9.41 -7.86
N LYS A 2 -15.25 -10.08 -7.44
CA LYS A 2 -14.25 -9.47 -6.55
C LYS A 2 -13.52 -8.40 -7.33
N LYS A 3 -13.62 -7.14 -6.90
CA LYS A 3 -12.92 -6.02 -7.53
C LYS A 3 -11.51 -5.99 -6.95
N THR A 4 -10.53 -6.32 -7.77
CA THR A 4 -9.14 -6.26 -7.35
C THR A 4 -8.56 -4.93 -7.80
N VAL A 5 -8.01 -4.17 -6.86
CA VAL A 5 -7.31 -2.91 -7.12
C VAL A 5 -5.83 -3.23 -7.29
N ARG A 6 -5.25 -2.75 -8.38
CA ARG A 6 -3.82 -2.87 -8.64
C ARG A 6 -3.15 -1.58 -8.22
N ILE A 7 -2.14 -1.70 -7.38
CA ILE A 7 -1.43 -0.55 -6.83
C ILE A 7 0.07 -0.73 -6.96
N ARG A 8 0.76 0.38 -7.15
CA ARG A 8 2.21 0.47 -7.27
C ARG A 8 2.73 1.59 -6.38
N GLY A 9 3.75 1.31 -5.57
CA GLY A 9 4.47 2.33 -4.81
C GLY A 9 5.55 2.99 -5.66
N VAL A 10 5.63 4.32 -5.60
CA VAL A 10 6.67 5.12 -6.24
C VAL A 10 7.25 6.06 -5.20
N ARG A 11 8.58 6.06 -5.05
CA ARG A 11 9.28 6.98 -4.14
C ARG A 11 10.31 7.80 -4.90
N THR A 12 10.39 9.09 -4.60
CA THR A 12 11.40 10.00 -5.18
C THR A 12 12.34 10.46 -4.06
N VAL A 13 13.54 9.87 -4.00
CA VAL A 13 14.60 10.21 -3.01
C VAL A 13 15.92 10.35 -3.73
N THR A 14 16.29 11.55 -4.17
CA THR A 14 17.42 11.82 -5.11
C THR A 14 17.37 11.07 -6.46
N HIS A 15 16.67 9.93 -6.54
CA HIS A 15 16.43 9.02 -7.64
C HIS A 15 14.98 8.47 -7.52
N ARG A 16 14.41 7.97 -8.62
CA ARG A 16 13.08 7.37 -8.63
C ARG A 16 13.17 5.86 -8.39
N TYR A 17 12.55 5.39 -7.32
CA TYR A 17 12.40 3.97 -6.99
C TYR A 17 10.95 3.54 -7.24
N VAL A 18 10.76 2.35 -7.79
CA VAL A 18 9.45 1.80 -8.14
C VAL A 18 9.33 0.40 -7.55
N THR A 19 8.25 0.14 -6.82
CA THR A 19 7.99 -1.17 -6.21
C THR A 19 7.23 -2.11 -7.16
N ASP A 20 7.09 -3.37 -6.75
CA ASP A 20 6.25 -4.34 -7.45
C ASP A 20 4.79 -3.87 -7.53
N ILE A 21 4.10 -4.26 -8.61
CA ILE A 21 2.65 -4.08 -8.70
C ILE A 21 1.98 -5.16 -7.86
N ILE A 22 1.22 -4.73 -6.86
CA ILE A 22 0.42 -5.65 -6.04
C ILE A 22 -1.06 -5.54 -6.36
N ALA A 23 -1.79 -6.60 -6.07
CA ALA A 23 -3.21 -6.73 -6.35
C ALA A 23 -3.95 -7.07 -5.05
N LEU A 24 -4.82 -6.16 -4.61
CA LEU A 24 -5.55 -6.21 -3.35
C LEU A 24 -7.06 -6.18 -3.59
N ASP A 25 -7.82 -6.91 -2.78
CA ASP A 25 -9.28 -6.90 -2.81
C ASP A 25 -9.79 -6.03 -1.64
N PRO A 26 -10.42 -4.87 -1.88
CA PRO A 26 -10.89 -3.97 -0.83
C PRO A 26 -11.84 -4.61 0.17
N SER A 27 -12.57 -5.67 -0.22
CA SER A 27 -13.48 -6.38 0.69
C SER A 27 -12.73 -7.09 1.83
N GLN A 28 -11.43 -7.41 1.65
CA GLN A 28 -10.60 -8.00 2.70
C GLN A 28 -10.29 -7.02 3.84
N PHE A 29 -10.55 -5.73 3.63
CA PHE A 29 -10.24 -4.64 4.56
C PHE A 29 -11.52 -3.95 5.07
N GLU A 30 -12.71 -4.45 4.70
CA GLU A 30 -14.00 -3.83 5.05
C GLU A 30 -14.18 -3.71 6.57
N ILE A 31 -13.77 -4.72 7.33
CA ILE A 31 -13.81 -4.71 8.80
C ILE A 31 -12.93 -3.62 9.42
N MET A 32 -11.96 -3.11 8.67
CA MET A 32 -11.03 -2.05 9.08
C MET A 32 -11.49 -0.66 8.61
N GLY A 33 -12.70 -0.57 8.02
CA GLY A 33 -13.25 0.67 7.50
C GLY A 33 -12.62 1.11 6.17
N ALA A 34 -11.97 0.20 5.44
CA ALA A 34 -11.34 0.57 4.17
C ALA A 34 -12.40 0.96 3.11
N PRO A 35 -12.14 2.01 2.31
CA PRO A 35 -13.00 2.36 1.19
C PRO A 35 -13.09 1.21 0.16
N GLN A 36 -14.27 1.06 -0.45
CA GLN A 36 -14.52 -0.01 -1.44
C GLN A 36 -14.40 0.47 -2.91
N VAL A 37 -14.00 1.74 -3.10
CA VAL A 37 -13.79 2.38 -4.40
C VAL A 37 -12.29 2.50 -4.65
N GLU A 38 -11.84 2.23 -5.87
CA GLU A 38 -10.42 2.02 -6.22
C GLU A 38 -9.50 3.19 -5.80
N GLY A 39 -9.82 4.42 -6.20
CA GLY A 39 -9.02 5.60 -5.86
C GLY A 39 -8.93 5.85 -4.34
N PRO A 40 -10.06 5.97 -3.63
CA PRO A 40 -10.07 6.10 -2.17
C PRO A 40 -9.38 4.93 -1.45
N PHE A 41 -9.50 3.72 -1.96
CA PHE A 41 -8.82 2.55 -1.39
C PHE A 41 -7.29 2.65 -1.54
N ALA A 42 -6.79 3.05 -2.71
CA ALA A 42 -5.36 3.25 -2.93
C ALA A 42 -4.78 4.31 -1.99
N ALA A 43 -5.51 5.42 -1.77
CA ALA A 43 -5.11 6.45 -0.80
C ALA A 43 -5.10 5.90 0.63
N TRP A 44 -6.13 5.14 1.03
CA TRP A 44 -6.18 4.52 2.35
C TRP A 44 -5.02 3.53 2.59
N ILE A 45 -4.64 2.74 1.58
CA ILE A 45 -3.49 1.84 1.65
C ILE A 45 -2.17 2.62 1.78
N MET A 46 -2.07 3.81 1.19
CA MET A 46 -0.90 4.68 1.33
C MET A 46 -0.73 5.18 2.77
N GLU A 47 -1.83 5.54 3.42
CA GLU A 47 -1.83 6.04 4.80
C GLU A 47 -1.64 4.93 5.84
N ASN A 48 -2.30 3.78 5.63
CA ASN A 48 -2.42 2.74 6.67
C ASN A 48 -1.57 1.51 6.41
N GLY A 49 -1.11 1.31 5.18
CA GLY A 49 -0.58 0.01 4.74
C GLY A 49 0.66 -0.48 5.49
N SER A 50 1.50 0.43 6.00
CA SER A 50 2.62 0.07 6.88
C SER A 50 2.16 -0.53 8.21
N ALA A 51 1.02 -0.10 8.76
CA ALA A 51 0.48 -0.69 9.99
C ALA A 51 -0.21 -2.04 9.71
N LEU A 52 -0.69 -2.23 8.47
CA LEU A 52 -1.38 -3.44 8.05
C LEU A 52 -0.44 -4.63 7.82
N THR A 53 0.85 -4.41 7.60
CA THR A 53 1.83 -5.51 7.48
C THR A 53 1.95 -6.34 8.76
N ASP A 54 1.69 -5.72 9.91
CA ASP A 54 1.79 -6.35 11.22
C ASP A 54 0.41 -6.81 11.77
N ASN A 55 -0.68 -6.53 11.06
CA ASN A 55 -2.04 -6.82 11.53
C ASN A 55 -2.41 -8.30 11.36
N MET A 56 -2.48 -9.05 12.46
CA MET A 56 -2.74 -10.49 12.43
C MET A 56 -4.11 -10.89 11.85
N ASP A 57 -5.08 -9.99 11.78
CA ASP A 57 -6.42 -10.25 11.23
C ASP A 57 -6.41 -10.33 9.70
N LEU A 58 -5.38 -9.80 9.03
CA LEU A 58 -5.22 -9.96 7.59
C LEU A 58 -4.58 -11.31 7.25
N PRO A 59 -5.03 -11.99 6.17
CA PRO A 59 -4.37 -13.19 5.68
C PRO A 59 -2.87 -12.93 5.41
N GLU A 60 -2.02 -13.88 5.76
CA GLU A 60 -0.56 -13.76 5.59
C GLU A 60 -0.16 -13.35 4.17
N ILE A 61 -0.81 -13.93 3.15
CA ILE A 61 -0.57 -13.58 1.74
C ILE A 61 -0.87 -12.11 1.42
N VAL A 62 -1.82 -11.48 2.12
CA VAL A 62 -2.12 -10.06 1.97
C VAL A 62 -1.05 -9.23 2.65
N ARG A 63 -0.60 -9.61 3.85
CA ARG A 63 0.49 -8.94 4.55
C ARG A 63 1.80 -8.99 3.78
N LEU A 64 2.13 -10.14 3.19
CA LEU A 64 3.29 -10.31 2.31
C LEU A 64 3.19 -9.48 1.02
N LYS A 65 1.99 -9.25 0.49
CA LYS A 65 1.80 -8.31 -0.63
C LYS A 65 2.04 -6.87 -0.16
N LEU A 66 1.47 -6.49 0.98
CA LEU A 66 1.65 -5.17 1.56
C LEU A 66 3.13 -4.89 1.86
N SER A 67 3.89 -5.85 2.37
CA SER A 67 5.33 -5.66 2.61
C SER A 67 6.13 -5.39 1.32
N LYS A 68 5.65 -5.84 0.15
CA LYS A 68 6.27 -5.54 -1.15
C LYS A 68 6.00 -4.13 -1.66
N LEU A 69 5.04 -3.41 -1.07
CA LEU A 69 4.91 -1.98 -1.34
C LEU A 69 6.06 -1.18 -0.74
N ASP A 70 6.97 -1.86 -0.03
CA ASP A 70 8.19 -1.28 0.51
C ASP A 70 7.79 -0.02 1.27
N TYR A 71 6.95 -0.21 2.30
CA TYR A 71 6.65 0.85 3.25
C TYR A 71 7.97 1.14 3.97
N PHE A 72 8.82 1.92 3.32
CA PHE A 72 10.22 2.09 3.65
C PHE A 72 10.29 2.76 5.02
N ASN A 73 10.44 1.95 6.07
CA ASN A 73 10.78 2.44 7.40
C ASN A 73 12.24 2.92 7.48
N GLU A 74 13.00 2.82 6.39
CA GLU A 74 14.38 3.28 6.32
C GLU A 74 14.46 4.81 6.16
N ALA A 75 14.91 5.43 7.25
CA ALA A 75 15.58 6.73 7.38
C ALA A 75 14.75 7.98 7.05
N ARG A 76 13.96 8.41 8.04
CA ARG A 76 13.23 9.69 8.12
C ARG A 76 14.09 10.96 8.16
N ASP A 77 15.40 10.88 7.95
CA ASP A 77 16.33 11.98 8.28
C ASP A 77 16.74 12.86 7.10
N GLN A 78 16.17 12.70 5.90
CA GLN A 78 16.50 13.58 4.76
C GLN A 78 15.29 14.24 4.10
N ARG A 79 15.49 15.52 3.76
CA ARG A 79 14.47 16.44 3.26
C ARG A 79 14.01 16.05 1.85
N ILE A 80 12.70 15.85 1.75
CA ILE A 80 11.85 15.63 0.55
C ILE A 80 11.81 14.17 0.07
N ASP A 81 11.23 13.31 0.91
CA ASP A 81 10.67 12.04 0.46
C ASP A 81 9.22 12.25 -0.01
N GLU A 82 8.98 12.19 -1.31
CA GLU A 82 7.63 12.01 -1.83
C GLU A 82 7.42 10.52 -2.13
N SER A 83 6.64 9.86 -1.28
CA SER A 83 6.08 8.55 -1.58
C SER A 83 4.69 8.76 -2.18
N ASN A 84 4.33 8.00 -3.22
CA ASN A 84 3.01 8.01 -3.85
C ASN A 84 2.57 6.59 -4.18
N ILE A 85 1.28 6.31 -4.07
CA ILE A 85 0.68 5.09 -4.62
C ILE A 85 -0.10 5.44 -5.87
N GLU A 86 0.17 4.71 -6.96
CA GLU A 86 -0.56 4.82 -8.21
C GLU A 86 -1.54 3.65 -8.35
N CYS A 87 -2.82 3.95 -8.64
CA CYS A 87 -3.80 2.96 -9.07
C CYS A 87 -3.60 2.69 -10.58
N LEU A 88 -3.54 1.41 -10.97
CA LEU A 88 -3.29 0.96 -12.35
C LEU A 88 -4.51 0.33 -13.02
#